data_AF-A0A926UDZ4-F1
#
_entry.id   AF-A0A926UDZ4-F1
#
_cell.length_a   1.000
_cell.length_b   1.000
_cell.length_c   1.000
_cell.angle_alpha   90.00
_cell.angle_beta   90.00
_cell.angle_gamma   90.00
#
_symmetry.space_group_name_H-M   'P 1'
#
loop_
_entity.id
_entity.type
_entity.pdbx_description
1 polymer ?
#
loop_
_entity_poly.entity_id
_entity_poly.type
_entity_poly.pdbx_seq_one_letter_code
_entity_poly.pdbx_strand_id
1 'polypeptide(L)'
;MSDTFVEQYQKFSKSVDPVLQYVVQYHAPAHEELVLPKGTWKQSELHQRCCSTHDNEHIMAGPIVGQGQLIGTVNFVHIGHLPAFSQLDLANLGAVCTQD
;
A
#
# COMPACT_ATOMS: atom_id res chain seq x y z
N MET A 1 13.82 -2.09 5.28
CA MET A 1 13.66 -0.89 4.44
C MET A 1 14.76 0.09 4.77
N SER A 2 15.26 0.84 3.78
CA SER A 2 16.31 1.85 3.99
C SER A 2 15.72 3.18 4.43
N ASP A 3 16.48 3.98 5.18
CA ASP A 3 16.04 5.33 5.57
C ASP A 3 15.82 6.23 4.35
N THR A 4 16.65 6.07 3.32
CA THR A 4 16.50 6.77 2.04
C THR A 4 15.17 6.46 1.35
N PHE A 5 14.70 5.20 1.40
CA PHE A 5 13.38 4.84 0.89
C PHE A 5 12.27 5.57 1.66
N VAL A 6 12.35 5.54 3.00
CA VAL A 6 11.35 6.18 3.87
C VAL A 6 11.27 7.68 3.58
N GLU A 7 12.41 8.37 3.46
CA GLU A 7 12.45 9.80 3.12
C GLU A 7 11.87 10.09 1.74
N GLN A 8 12.26 9.32 0.71
CA GLN A 8 11.73 9.49 -0.65
C GLN A 8 10.22 9.23 -0.71
N TYR A 9 9.75 8.20 -0.01
CA TYR A 9 8.33 7.88 0.08
C TYR A 9 7.57 9.03 0.74
N GLN A 10 8.00 9.46 1.93
CA GLN A 10 7.33 10.53 2.68
C GLN A 10 7.29 11.86 1.92
N LYS A 11 8.39 12.23 1.26
CA LYS A 11 8.54 13.55 0.65
C LYS A 11 7.88 13.68 -0.72
N PHE A 12 7.89 12.61 -1.52
CA PHE A 12 7.54 12.71 -2.94
C PHE A 12 6.55 11.66 -3.44
N SER A 13 6.46 10.51 -2.77
CA SER A 13 5.72 9.37 -3.32
C SER A 13 4.39 9.13 -2.61
N LYS A 14 4.27 9.56 -1.36
CA LYS A 14 3.05 9.45 -0.56
C LYS A 14 1.84 10.15 -1.20
N SER A 15 2.04 11.29 -1.86
CA SER A 15 0.95 12.03 -2.52
C SER A 15 0.42 11.36 -3.78
N VAL A 16 1.20 10.46 -4.39
CA VAL A 16 0.88 9.75 -5.63
C VAL A 16 0.63 8.26 -5.40
N ASP A 17 0.54 7.84 -4.14
CA ASP A 17 0.28 6.46 -3.76
C ASP A 17 -1.23 6.15 -3.88
N PRO A 18 -1.65 5.39 -4.91
CA PRO A 18 -3.07 5.14 -5.16
C PRO A 18 -3.69 4.24 -4.09
N VAL A 19 -2.89 3.36 -3.47
CA VAL A 19 -3.35 2.46 -2.42
C VAL A 19 -3.59 3.26 -1.15
N LEU A 20 -2.67 4.14 -0.77
CA LEU A 20 -2.86 5.04 0.37
C LEU A 20 -4.06 5.97 0.16
N GLN A 21 -4.21 6.55 -1.03
CA GLN A 21 -5.36 7.39 -1.36
C GLN A 21 -6.69 6.65 -1.16
N TYR A 22 -6.77 5.39 -1.59
CA TYR A 22 -7.94 4.55 -1.37
C TYR A 22 -8.20 4.31 0.12
N VAL A 23 -7.17 3.93 0.89
CA VAL A 23 -7.33 3.68 2.34
C VAL A 23 -7.80 4.94 3.07
N VAL A 24 -7.26 6.12 2.72
CA VAL A 24 -7.69 7.39 3.31
C VAL A 24 -9.14 7.72 2.93
N GLN A 25 -9.54 7.47 1.68
CA GLN A 25 -10.88 7.80 1.20
C GLN A 25 -11.95 6.89 1.78
N TYR A 26 -11.67 5.58 1.88
CA TYR A 26 -12.68 4.57 2.20
C TYR A 26 -12.51 3.92 3.58
N HIS A 27 -11.43 4.23 4.30
CA HIS A 27 -11.07 3.58 5.56
C HIS A 27 -11.14 2.05 5.47
N ALA A 28 -10.62 1.49 4.38
CA ALA A 28 -10.67 0.07 4.06
C ALA A 28 -9.33 -0.41 3.49
N PRO A 29 -8.94 -1.69 3.73
CA PRO A 29 -7.76 -2.27 3.12
C PRO A 29 -7.80 -2.24 1.60
N ALA A 30 -6.65 -2.01 0.97
CA ALA A 30 -6.49 -2.00 -0.48
C ALA A 30 -5.12 -2.55 -0.89
N HIS A 31 -5.06 -3.20 -2.05
CA HIS A 31 -3.81 -3.53 -2.73
C HIS A 31 -3.77 -2.87 -4.11
N GLU A 32 -2.61 -2.85 -4.75
CA GLU A 32 -2.45 -2.12 -6.02
C GLU A 32 -3.39 -2.61 -7.14
N GLU A 33 -3.58 -3.94 -7.33
CA GLU A 33 -4.51 -4.44 -8.37
C GLU A 33 -5.99 -4.19 -8.07
N LEU A 34 -6.34 -3.68 -6.88
CA LEU A 34 -7.71 -3.25 -6.56
C LEU A 34 -7.97 -1.83 -7.07
N VAL A 35 -6.93 -0.99 -7.05
CA VAL A 35 -7.02 0.45 -7.34
C VAL A 35 -6.48 0.81 -8.72
N LEU A 36 -5.65 -0.07 -9.30
CA LEU A 36 -5.11 0.05 -10.65
C LEU A 36 -5.56 -1.15 -11.51
N PRO A 37 -5.66 -0.98 -12.84
CA PRO A 37 -5.85 -2.11 -13.73
C PRO A 37 -4.77 -3.18 -13.55
N LYS A 38 -5.18 -4.44 -13.61
CA LYS A 38 -4.28 -5.59 -13.42
C LYS A 38 -3.02 -5.49 -14.31
N GLY A 39 -1.85 -5.71 -13.72
CA GLY A 39 -0.57 -5.67 -14.43
C GLY A 39 -0.08 -4.26 -14.80
N THR A 40 -0.73 -3.19 -14.30
CA THR A 40 -0.31 -1.80 -14.55
C THR A 40 0.48 -1.17 -13.40
N TRP A 41 0.74 -1.93 -12.33
CA TRP A 41 1.51 -1.48 -11.17
C TRP A 41 2.84 -0.84 -11.53
N LYS A 42 3.63 -1.52 -12.38
CA LYS A 42 5.00 -1.10 -12.71
C LYS A 42 5.05 0.21 -13.50
N GLN A 43 3.93 0.57 -14.13
CA GLN A 43 3.71 1.81 -14.86
C GLN A 43 3.21 2.95 -13.96
N SER A 44 2.83 2.67 -12.70
CA SER A 44 2.41 3.69 -11.76
C SER A 44 3.55 4.66 -11.42
N GLU A 45 3.20 5.91 -11.16
CA GLU A 45 4.14 6.96 -10.77
C GLU A 45 4.89 6.60 -9.47
N LEU A 46 4.18 6.02 -8.50
CA LEU A 46 4.75 5.51 -7.27
C LEU A 46 5.82 4.46 -7.56
N HIS A 47 5.51 3.47 -8.40
CA HIS A 47 6.45 2.39 -8.67
C HIS A 47 7.71 2.91 -9.34
N GLN A 48 7.56 3.75 -10.37
CA GLN A 48 8.68 4.31 -11.13
C GLN A 48 9.61 5.15 -10.26
N ARG A 49 9.07 5.95 -9.33
CA ARG A 49 9.85 6.88 -8.52
C ARG A 49 10.47 6.28 -7.27
N CYS A 50 9.85 5.27 -6.66
CA CYS A 50 10.20 4.81 -5.32
C CYS A 50 10.45 3.31 -5.22
N CYS A 51 9.71 2.50 -5.97
CA CYS A 51 9.69 1.04 -5.83
C CYS A 51 10.64 0.31 -6.78
N SER A 52 10.92 0.91 -7.94
CA SER A 52 11.81 0.36 -8.97
C SER A 52 13.24 0.08 -8.47
N THR A 53 13.69 0.83 -7.47
CA THR A 53 15.02 0.73 -6.87
C THR A 53 15.15 -0.39 -5.82
N HIS A 54 14.04 -1.01 -5.41
CA HIS A 54 13.99 -1.95 -4.28
C HIS A 54 13.32 -3.29 -4.61
N ASP A 55 13.01 -3.56 -5.89
CA ASP A 55 12.35 -4.80 -6.33
C ASP A 55 10.99 -5.03 -5.64
N ASN A 56 10.28 -3.94 -5.34
CA ASN A 56 8.96 -3.99 -4.71
C ASN A 56 7.89 -4.31 -5.77
N GLU A 57 7.50 -5.58 -5.84
CA GLU A 57 6.59 -6.10 -6.86
C GLU A 57 5.13 -5.77 -6.62
N HIS A 58 4.66 -5.75 -5.37
CA HIS A 58 3.26 -5.45 -5.07
C HIS A 58 3.12 -4.77 -3.70
N ILE A 59 2.11 -3.92 -3.56
CA ILE A 59 1.83 -3.19 -2.31
C ILE A 59 0.39 -3.41 -1.84
N MET A 60 0.22 -3.39 -0.51
CA MET A 60 -1.08 -3.43 0.17
C MET A 60 -1.03 -2.55 1.42
N ALA A 61 -2.11 -1.86 1.72
CA ALA A 61 -2.23 -1.08 2.94
C ALA A 61 -3.60 -1.23 3.58
N GLY A 62 -3.66 -1.01 4.89
CA GLY A 62 -4.88 -1.07 5.69
C GLY A 62 -4.96 0.10 6.66
N PRO A 63 -6.17 0.53 7.05
CA PRO A 63 -6.35 1.62 7.99
C PRO A 63 -5.97 1.18 9.41
N ILE A 64 -5.45 2.11 10.20
CA ILE A 64 -5.40 2.00 11.66
C ILE A 64 -6.45 2.99 12.18
N VAL A 65 -7.49 2.48 12.83
CA VAL A 65 -8.62 3.28 13.29
C VAL A 65 -8.61 3.34 14.81
N GLY A 66 -8.65 4.53 15.38
CA GLY A 66 -8.78 4.73 16.82
C GLY A 66 -9.96 5.66 17.10
N GLN A 67 -10.84 5.28 18.02
CA GLN A 67 -12.06 6.06 18.35
C GLN A 67 -12.92 6.41 17.12
N GLY A 68 -12.98 5.50 16.14
CA GLY A 68 -13.71 5.71 14.88
C GLY A 68 -13.06 6.72 13.92
N GLN A 69 -11.81 7.14 14.17
CA GLN A 69 -11.04 8.03 13.30
C GLN A 69 -9.85 7.30 12.69
N LEU A 70 -9.53 7.60 11.44
CA LEU A 70 -8.29 7.12 10.81
C LEU A 70 -7.10 7.82 11.46
N ILE A 71 -6.29 7.08 12.20
CA ILE A 71 -5.09 7.59 12.89
C ILE A 71 -3.79 7.20 12.20
N GLY A 72 -3.85 6.25 11.26
CA GLY A 72 -2.70 5.83 10.49
C GLY A 72 -3.02 4.74 9.48
N THR A 73 -1.97 4.17 8.91
CA THR A 73 -2.06 3.02 7.99
C THR A 73 -0.94 2.04 8.27
N VAL A 74 -1.23 0.75 8.16
CA VAL A 74 -0.22 -0.30 8.08
C VAL A 74 0.03 -0.62 6.59
N ASN A 75 1.29 -0.73 6.19
CA ASN A 75 1.69 -0.91 4.79
C ASN A 75 2.54 -2.17 4.64
N PHE A 76 2.26 -2.95 3.60
CA PHE A 76 2.94 -4.17 3.21
C PHE A 76 3.49 -4.04 1.80
N VAL A 77 4.66 -4.62 1.59
CA VAL A 77 5.36 -4.70 0.31
C VAL A 77 5.75 -6.16 0.11
N HIS A 78 5.40 -6.71 -1.05
CA HIS A 78 6.05 -7.91 -1.57
C HIS A 78 7.30 -7.49 -2.34
N ILE A 79 8.42 -8.13 -2.03
CA ILE A 79 9.69 -7.98 -2.75
C ILE A 79 9.94 -9.20 -3.63
N GLY A 80 10.70 -9.05 -4.71
CA GLY A 80 11.19 -10.17 -5.49
C GLY A 80 10.26 -10.58 -6.63
N HIS A 81 9.70 -11.78 -6.60
CA HIS A 81 8.83 -12.32 -7.66
C HIS A 81 7.56 -12.95 -7.07
N LEU A 82 7.15 -12.45 -5.89
CA LEU A 82 5.92 -12.89 -5.25
C LEU A 82 4.71 -12.37 -6.04
N PRO A 83 3.61 -13.14 -6.08
CA PRO A 83 2.40 -12.71 -6.76
C PRO A 83 1.75 -11.49 -6.08
N ALA A 84 0.82 -10.86 -6.79
CA ALA A 84 -0.05 -9.83 -6.25
C ALA A 84 -0.82 -10.33 -5.02
N PHE A 85 -1.12 -9.39 -4.11
CA PHE A 85 -2.01 -9.67 -2.99
C PHE A 85 -3.38 -10.12 -3.50
N SER A 86 -3.95 -11.08 -2.79
CA SER A 86 -5.25 -11.67 -3.08
C SER A 86 -6.35 -11.02 -2.23
N GLN A 87 -7.60 -11.34 -2.57
CA GLN A 87 -8.76 -10.97 -1.74
C GLN A 87 -8.69 -11.59 -0.33
N LEU A 88 -8.05 -12.76 -0.18
CA LEU A 88 -7.84 -13.37 1.12
C LEU A 88 -6.85 -12.55 1.96
N ASP A 89 -5.81 -11.99 1.33
CA ASP A 89 -4.85 -11.11 2.02
C ASP A 89 -5.52 -9.83 2.52
N LEU A 90 -6.42 -9.23 1.71
CA LEU A 90 -7.22 -8.08 2.14
C LEU A 90 -8.16 -8.42 3.30
N ALA A 91 -8.81 -9.58 3.27
CA ALA A 91 -9.68 -10.02 4.36
C ALA A 91 -8.90 -10.24 5.66
N ASN A 92 -7.71 -10.87 5.57
CA ASN A 92 -6.82 -11.07 6.70
C ASN A 92 -6.34 -9.73 7.28
N LEU A 93 -5.94 -8.80 6.42
CA LEU A 93 -5.55 -7.46 6.86
C LEU A 93 -6.72 -6.70 7.50
N GLY A 94 -7.92 -6.80 6.92
CA GLY A 94 -9.12 -6.22 7.50
C GLY A 94 -9.38 -6.72 8.92
N ALA A 95 -9.21 -8.01 9.18
CA ALA A 95 -9.36 -8.58 10.52
C ALA A 95 -8.37 -7.96 11.52
N VAL A 96 -7.10 -7.74 11.11
CA VAL A 96 -6.10 -7.04 11.94
C VAL A 96 -6.54 -5.59 12.22
N CYS A 97 -6.97 -4.86 11.20
CA CYS A 97 -7.39 -3.47 11.30
C CYS A 97 -8.64 -3.23 12.17
N THR A 98 -9.41 -4.28 12.47
CA THR A 98 -10.63 -4.21 13.31
C THR A 98 -10.43 -4.64 14.77
N GLN A 99 -9.23 -5.08 15.14
CA GLN A 99 -8.90 -5.53 16.50
C GLN A 99 -8.27 -4.42 17.37
N ASP A 100 -8.09 -3.21 16.82
CA ASP A 100 -7.50 -2.03 17.47
C ASP A 100 -8.54 -0.97 17.88
#